data_AF-T1CDN4-F1
#
_entry.id   AF-T1CDN4-F1
#
_cell.length_a   1.000
_cell.length_b   1.000
_cell.length_c   1.000
_cell.angle_alpha   90.00
_cell.angle_beta   90.00
_cell.angle_gamma   90.00
#
_symmetry.space_group_name_H-M   'P 1'
#
loop_
_entity.id
_entity.type
_entity.pdbx_description
1 polymer ?
#
loop_
_entity_poly.entity_id
_entity_poly.type
_entity_poly.pdbx_seq_one_letter_code
_entity_poly.pdbx_strand_id
1 'polypeptide(L)'
;MGLGNLTAATPALAVLGLLVIAALQARAIKGAILVGILGTAGAAWFFGLIHGSSLSYHWADLSSTAFQLNIPAALNLKGGIGVSLVEIVFVFLFVDLFDNVGTLMAVTKRAGLVQEDGTVPRMNRILLADSIAMLFGALAARARSPATSRAHRACRWAGAPD
;
A
#
# COMPACT_ATOMS: atom_id res chain seq x y z
N MET A 1 0.82 -25.77 -5.96
CA MET A 1 0.77 -24.48 -6.67
C MET A 1 2.19 -24.07 -6.96
N GLY A 2 2.68 -24.31 -8.17
CA GLY A 2 4.08 -24.09 -8.53
C GLY A 2 4.41 -22.60 -8.64
N LEU A 3 5.63 -22.24 -8.23
CA LEU A 3 6.22 -20.93 -8.51
C LEU A 3 6.18 -20.74 -10.03
N GLY A 4 5.37 -19.79 -10.52
CA GLY A 4 5.22 -19.53 -11.95
C GLY A 4 6.58 -19.27 -12.63
N ASN A 5 6.60 -19.34 -13.96
CA ASN A 5 7.85 -19.26 -14.74
C ASN A 5 8.63 -17.95 -14.47
N LEU A 6 9.67 -18.04 -13.63
CA LEU A 6 10.53 -16.92 -13.24
C LEU A 6 11.42 -16.43 -14.40
N THR A 7 11.54 -17.21 -15.48
CA THR A 7 12.24 -16.83 -16.72
C THR A 7 11.34 -16.15 -17.75
N ALA A 8 10.05 -15.93 -17.45
CA ALA A 8 9.21 -15.10 -18.29
C ALA A 8 9.69 -13.63 -18.25
N ALA A 9 9.52 -12.90 -19.37
CA ALA A 9 10.02 -11.54 -19.53
C ALA A 9 9.53 -10.56 -18.45
N THR A 10 8.30 -10.74 -17.96
CA THR A 10 7.69 -9.87 -16.94
C THR A 10 8.33 -9.99 -15.55
N PRO A 11 8.43 -11.19 -14.92
CA PRO A 11 9.13 -11.33 -13.65
C PRO A 11 10.64 -11.05 -13.76
N ALA A 12 11.27 -11.36 -14.89
CA ALA A 12 12.67 -11.04 -15.12
C ALA A 12 12.93 -9.52 -15.12
N LEU A 13 12.05 -8.72 -15.75
CA LEU A 13 12.13 -7.26 -15.69
C LEU A 13 11.88 -6.72 -14.28
N ALA A 14 10.97 -7.32 -13.51
CA ALA A 14 10.73 -6.91 -12.12
C ALA A 14 11.98 -7.11 -11.24
N VAL A 15 12.65 -8.26 -11.39
CA VAL A 15 13.90 -8.55 -10.67
C VAL A 15 15.04 -7.63 -11.12
N LEU A 16 15.18 -7.40 -12.43
CA LEU A 16 16.18 -6.48 -12.97
C LEU A 16 15.93 -5.05 -12.45
N GLY A 17 14.67 -4.62 -12.44
CA GLY A 17 14.29 -3.32 -11.93
C GLY A 17 14.56 -3.14 -10.44
N LEU A 18 14.29 -4.17 -9.64
CA LEU A 18 14.64 -4.20 -8.22
C LEU A 18 16.16 -4.06 -8.01
N LEU A 19 16.96 -4.77 -8.80
CA LEU A 19 18.42 -4.69 -8.75
C LEU A 19 18.94 -3.30 -9.13
N VAL A 20 18.32 -2.65 -10.12
CA VAL A 20 18.67 -1.28 -10.51
C VAL A 20 18.35 -0.28 -9.39
N ILE A 21 17.18 -0.40 -8.74
CA ILE A 21 16.82 0.42 -7.57
C ILE A 21 17.84 0.20 -6.45
N ALA A 22 18.18 -1.05 -6.14
CA ALA A 22 19.14 -1.39 -5.09
C ALA A 22 20.54 -0.83 -5.38
N ALA A 23 21.01 -0.91 -6.63
CA ALA A 23 22.30 -0.36 -7.05
C ALA A 23 22.33 1.18 -6.97
N LEU A 24 21.25 1.86 -7.38
CA LEU A 24 21.12 3.31 -7.26
C LEU A 24 21.03 3.76 -5.79
N GLN A 25 20.36 2.98 -4.94
CA GLN A 25 20.24 3.23 -3.51
C GLN A 25 21.59 3.04 -2.79
N ALA A 26 22.36 2.02 -3.15
CA ALA A 26 23.72 1.80 -2.64
C ALA A 26 24.68 2.94 -3.01
N ARG A 27 24.43 3.65 -4.12
CA ARG A 27 25.18 4.85 -4.52
C ARG A 27 24.71 6.14 -3.85
N ALA A 28 23.79 6.06 -2.89
CA ALA A 28 23.27 7.19 -2.11
C ALA A 28 22.76 8.37 -2.95
N ILE A 29 22.25 8.12 -4.15
CA ILE A 29 21.67 9.16 -5.01
C ILE A 29 20.33 9.58 -4.39
N LYS A 30 20.20 10.87 -4.08
CA LYS A 30 18.94 11.45 -3.59
C LYS A 30 17.84 11.21 -4.64
N GLY A 31 16.81 10.46 -4.27
CA GLY A 31 15.72 10.09 -5.19
C GLY A 31 15.92 8.78 -5.97
N ALA A 32 16.90 7.95 -5.61
CA ALA A 32 17.17 6.65 -6.23
C ALA A 32 15.92 5.76 -6.42
N ILE A 33 15.03 5.75 -5.43
CA ILE A 33 13.77 4.98 -5.49
C ILE A 33 12.87 5.52 -6.60
N LEU A 34 12.66 6.85 -6.66
CA LEU A 34 11.81 7.47 -7.67
C LEU A 34 12.37 7.26 -9.09
N VAL A 35 13.67 7.48 -9.25
CA VAL A 35 14.37 7.30 -10.55
C VAL A 35 14.32 5.84 -10.99
N GLY A 36 14.48 4.89 -10.05
CA GLY A 36 14.40 3.47 -10.36
C GLY A 36 12.98 3.03 -10.76
N ILE A 37 11.94 3.53 -10.09
CA ILE A 37 10.54 3.26 -10.49
C ILE A 37 10.26 3.83 -11.88
N LEU A 38 10.62 5.09 -12.14
CA LEU A 38 10.40 5.71 -13.45
C LEU A 38 11.21 5.03 -14.56
N GLY A 39 12.46 4.68 -14.29
CA GLY A 39 13.34 4.00 -15.24
C GLY A 39 12.85 2.59 -15.59
N THR A 40 12.37 1.84 -14.60
CA THR A 40 11.86 0.48 -14.81
C THR A 40 10.49 0.48 -15.49
N ALA A 41 9.62 1.44 -15.14
CA ALA A 41 8.36 1.66 -15.84
C ALA A 41 8.58 2.06 -17.31
N GLY A 42 9.54 2.96 -17.56
CA GLY A 42 9.94 3.36 -18.92
C GLY A 42 10.51 2.20 -19.73
N ALA A 43 11.38 1.37 -19.13
CA ALA A 43 11.90 0.17 -19.76
C ALA A 43 10.77 -0.82 -20.09
N ALA A 44 9.87 -1.09 -19.15
CA ALA A 44 8.73 -1.98 -19.37
C ALA A 44 7.77 -1.46 -20.47
N TRP A 45 7.62 -0.13 -20.59
CA TRP A 45 6.88 0.49 -21.69
C TRP A 45 7.61 0.31 -23.02
N PHE A 46 8.92 0.55 -23.07
CA PHE A 46 9.76 0.40 -24.27
C PHE A 46 9.78 -1.04 -24.79
N PHE A 47 9.83 -2.04 -23.90
CA PHE A 47 9.75 -3.46 -24.26
C PHE A 47 8.33 -3.92 -24.63
N GLY A 48 7.33 -3.02 -24.66
CA GLY A 48 5.96 -3.32 -25.06
C GLY A 48 5.21 -4.25 -24.08
N LEU A 49 5.72 -4.43 -22.87
CA LEU A 49 5.11 -5.29 -21.85
C LEU A 49 3.88 -4.66 -21.19
N ILE A 50 3.76 -3.33 -21.30
CA ILE A 50 2.62 -2.57 -20.78
C ILE A 50 1.62 -2.35 -21.91
N HIS A 51 0.58 -3.19 -21.95
CA HIS A 51 -0.58 -2.93 -22.78
C HIS A 51 -1.43 -1.87 -22.08
N GLY A 52 -1.51 -0.68 -22.68
CA GLY A 52 -2.38 0.38 -22.18
C GLY A 52 -3.83 -0.08 -22.24
N SER A 53 -4.40 -0.51 -21.12
CA SER A 53 -5.84 -0.63 -21.02
C SER A 53 -6.40 0.79 -21.15
N SER A 54 -7.16 1.07 -22.20
CA SER A 54 -7.94 2.30 -22.34
C SER A 54 -9.06 2.30 -21.30
N LEU A 55 -8.71 2.45 -20.02
CA LEU A 55 -9.67 2.79 -19.00
C LEU A 55 -9.96 4.27 -19.18
N SER A 56 -11.14 4.58 -19.71
CA SER A 56 -11.70 5.92 -19.61
C SER A 56 -11.86 6.24 -18.12
N TYR A 57 -10.96 7.07 -17.59
CA TYR A 57 -11.05 7.56 -16.23
C TYR A 57 -12.11 8.66 -16.19
N HIS A 58 -13.35 8.29 -15.84
CA HIS A 58 -14.39 9.27 -15.60
C HIS A 58 -14.27 9.79 -14.17
N TRP A 59 -14.31 11.12 -14.00
CA TRP A 59 -14.26 11.77 -12.68
C TRP A 59 -15.42 11.33 -11.76
N ALA A 60 -16.53 10.87 -12.35
CA ALA A 60 -17.70 10.33 -11.66
C ALA A 60 -17.47 8.96 -10.97
N ASP A 61 -16.44 8.18 -11.37
CA ASP A 61 -16.12 6.91 -10.71
C ASP A 61 -15.50 7.10 -9.32
N LEU A 62 -14.87 8.26 -9.09
CA LEU A 62 -14.33 8.65 -7.78
C LEU A 62 -15.42 8.98 -6.77
N SER A 63 -16.49 9.66 -7.21
CA SER A 63 -17.58 10.06 -6.31
C SER A 63 -18.50 8.89 -5.93
N SER A 64 -18.66 7.90 -6.81
CA SER A 64 -19.53 6.74 -6.57
C SER A 64 -19.02 5.79 -5.47
N THR A 65 -17.71 5.77 -5.22
CA THR A 65 -17.08 4.88 -4.22
C THR A 65 -16.72 5.60 -2.92
N ALA A 66 -16.53 6.93 -2.96
CA ALA A 66 -16.09 7.74 -1.81
C ALA A 66 -17.06 7.72 -0.62
N PHE A 67 -18.35 7.42 -0.82
CA PHE A 67 -19.38 7.44 0.24
C PHE A 67 -19.96 6.07 0.60
N GLN A 68 -19.48 4.96 0.03
CA GLN A 68 -19.95 3.61 0.37
C GLN A 68 -19.20 3.01 1.57
N LEU A 69 -19.07 3.77 2.65
CA LEU A 69 -18.40 3.30 3.86
C LEU A 69 -19.35 2.41 4.67
N ASN A 70 -19.47 1.14 4.26
CA ASN A 70 -20.29 0.17 4.97
C ASN A 70 -19.53 -0.42 6.16
N ILE A 71 -19.36 0.38 7.21
CA ILE A 71 -18.79 -0.04 8.50
C ILE A 71 -19.54 -1.26 9.10
N PRO A 72 -20.88 -1.34 9.02
CA PRO A 72 -21.63 -2.51 9.49
C PRO A 72 -21.33 -3.81 8.74
N ALA A 73 -21.11 -3.75 7.42
CA ALA A 73 -20.74 -4.92 6.62
C ALA A 73 -19.27 -5.33 6.82
N ALA A 74 -18.37 -4.36 7.06
CA ALA A 74 -16.97 -4.64 7.38
C ALA A 74 -16.81 -5.31 8.75
N LEU A 75 -17.63 -4.92 9.74
CA LEU A 75 -17.64 -5.52 11.08
C LEU A 75 -18.56 -6.74 11.21
N ASN A 76 -19.36 -7.03 10.16
CA ASN A 76 -20.29 -8.16 10.02
C ASN A 76 -20.79 -8.77 11.34
N LEU A 77 -21.51 -7.94 12.12
CA LEU A 77 -22.04 -8.26 13.46
C LEU A 77 -23.02 -9.45 13.49
N LYS A 78 -23.33 -10.07 12.34
CA LYS A 78 -24.26 -11.20 12.20
C LYS A 78 -23.62 -12.53 11.77
N GLY A 79 -22.31 -12.60 11.52
CA GLY A 79 -21.70 -13.86 11.10
C GLY A 79 -20.20 -13.91 11.28
N GLY A 80 -19.73 -14.39 12.44
CA GLY A 80 -18.45 -15.08 12.72
C GLY A 80 -17.09 -14.45 12.36
N ILE A 81 -17.03 -13.51 11.42
CA ILE A 81 -15.79 -13.03 10.78
C ILE A 81 -15.17 -11.85 11.57
N GLY A 82 -15.94 -11.22 12.46
CA GLY A 82 -15.48 -10.06 13.23
C GLY A 82 -14.29 -10.35 14.15
N VAL A 83 -14.20 -11.55 14.72
CA VAL A 83 -13.11 -11.91 15.66
C VAL A 83 -11.77 -12.05 14.92
N SER A 84 -11.75 -12.68 13.74
CA SER A 84 -10.54 -12.83 12.93
C SER A 84 -10.02 -11.48 12.40
N LEU A 85 -10.93 -10.54 12.09
CA LEU A 85 -10.53 -9.19 11.69
C LEU A 85 -9.86 -8.43 12.84
N VAL A 86 -10.38 -8.56 14.07
CA VAL A 86 -9.79 -7.92 15.25
C VAL A 86 -8.38 -8.45 15.51
N GLU A 87 -8.17 -9.77 15.41
CA GLU A 87 -6.85 -10.39 15.56
C GLU A 87 -5.86 -9.85 14.53
N ILE A 88 -6.24 -9.81 13.24
CA ILE A 88 -5.39 -9.30 12.16
C ILE A 88 -5.04 -7.82 12.39
N VAL A 89 -6.03 -6.99 12.74
CA VAL A 89 -5.82 -5.56 13.02
C VAL A 89 -4.91 -5.38 14.22
N PHE A 90 -5.05 -6.19 15.26
CA PHE A 90 -4.19 -6.14 16.44
C PHE A 90 -2.74 -6.48 16.08
N VAL A 91 -2.50 -7.55 15.32
CA VAL A 91 -1.14 -7.91 14.86
C VAL A 91 -0.53 -6.80 14.01
N PHE A 92 -1.25 -6.28 13.02
CA PHE A 92 -0.75 -5.19 12.18
C PHE A 92 -0.49 -3.91 12.99
N LEU A 93 -1.36 -3.56 13.93
CA LEU A 93 -1.16 -2.41 14.81
C LEU A 93 0.16 -2.51 15.59
N PHE A 94 0.50 -3.68 16.14
CA PHE A 94 1.76 -3.85 16.86
C PHE A 94 2.98 -3.84 15.94
N VAL A 95 2.89 -4.46 14.76
CA VAL A 95 3.96 -4.42 13.76
C VAL A 95 4.21 -2.98 13.32
N ASP A 96 3.16 -2.23 12.99
CA ASP A 96 3.22 -0.84 12.53
C ASP A 96 3.71 0.08 13.66
N LEU A 97 3.24 -0.10 14.90
CA LEU A 97 3.69 0.69 16.05
C LEU A 97 5.18 0.49 16.30
N PHE A 98 5.67 -0.76 16.29
CA PHE A 98 7.09 -1.02 16.53
C PHE A 98 7.98 -0.58 15.37
N ASP A 99 7.52 -0.68 14.12
CA ASP A 99 8.26 -0.17 12.97
C ASP A 99 8.38 1.36 13.01
N ASN A 100 7.29 2.06 13.33
CA ASN A 100 7.29 3.52 13.44
C ASN A 100 8.09 4.01 14.64
N VAL A 101 7.95 3.40 15.82
CA VAL A 101 8.75 3.75 17.01
C VAL A 101 10.23 3.44 16.77
N GLY A 102 10.55 2.28 16.17
CA GLY A 102 11.91 1.86 15.85
C GLY A 102 12.59 2.81 14.86
N THR A 103 11.91 3.15 13.77
CA THR A 103 12.41 4.10 12.76
C THR A 103 12.55 5.50 13.35
N LEU A 104 11.55 5.97 14.11
CA LEU A 104 11.61 7.27 14.77
C LEU A 104 12.81 7.36 15.71
N MET A 105 13.02 6.34 16.55
CA MET A 105 14.13 6.30 17.49
C MET A 105 15.50 6.22 16.77
N ALA A 106 15.59 5.48 15.67
CA ALA A 106 16.80 5.45 14.85
C ALA A 106 17.12 6.81 14.22
N VAL A 107 16.09 7.51 13.72
CA VAL A 107 16.23 8.84 13.11
C VAL A 107 16.54 9.91 14.16
N THR A 108 15.85 9.91 15.31
CA THR A 108 16.09 10.90 16.38
C THR A 108 17.47 10.73 17.01
N LYS A 109 17.94 9.49 17.16
CA LYS A 109 19.32 9.20 17.59
C LYS A 109 20.35 9.72 16.60
N ARG A 110 20.13 9.54 15.29
CA ARG A 110 21.00 10.10 14.23
C ARG A 110 20.91 11.63 14.14
N ALA A 111 19.76 12.21 14.47
CA ALA A 111 19.51 13.65 14.45
C ALA A 111 19.94 14.38 15.73
N GLY A 112 20.39 13.66 16.77
CA GLY A 112 20.75 14.26 18.06
C GLY A 112 19.57 14.84 18.83
N LEU A 113 18.35 14.39 18.56
CA LEU A 113 17.11 14.88 19.18
C LEU A 113 16.69 14.08 20.43
N VAL A 114 17.57 13.20 20.92
CA VAL A 114 17.38 12.44 22.14
C VAL A 114 17.87 13.30 23.30
N GLN A 115 17.00 13.54 24.29
CA GLN A 115 17.35 14.30 25.48
C GLN A 115 18.31 13.49 26.38
N GLU A 116 18.94 14.15 27.36
CA GLU A 116 19.90 13.50 28.28
C GLU A 116 19.28 12.36 29.11
N ASP A 117 17.96 12.39 29.29
CA ASP A 117 17.16 11.35 29.95
C ASP A 117 16.84 10.14 29.04
N GLY A 118 17.30 10.16 27.79
CA GLY A 118 17.01 9.13 26.78
C GLY A 118 15.62 9.24 26.15
N THR A 119 14.84 10.28 26.45
CA THR A 119 13.48 10.44 25.92
C THR A 119 13.47 11.25 24.62
N VAL A 120 12.58 10.85 23.72
CA VAL A 120 12.30 11.60 22.48
C VAL A 120 11.21 12.63 22.78
N PRO A 121 11.48 13.94 22.63
CA PRO A 121 10.48 14.97 22.87
C PRO A 121 9.30 14.78 21.92
N ARG A 122 8.08 14.94 22.45
CA ARG A 122 6.83 14.90 21.66
C ARG A 122 6.55 13.58 20.95
N MET A 123 7.11 12.46 21.40
CA MET A 123 6.85 11.13 20.82
C MET A 123 5.35 10.83 20.66
N ASN A 124 4.53 11.15 21.67
CA ASN A 124 3.07 11.00 21.59
C ASN A 124 2.45 11.80 20.44
N ARG A 125 2.90 13.04 20.19
CA ARG A 125 2.39 13.86 19.07
C ARG A 125 2.78 13.29 17.71
N ILE A 126 3.96 12.68 17.61
CA ILE A 126 4.44 12.06 16.38
C ILE A 126 3.61 10.82 16.07
N LEU A 127 3.37 9.96 17.07
CA LEU A 127 2.52 8.77 16.92
C LEU A 127 1.05 9.15 16.61
N LEU A 128 0.51 10.19 17.24
CA LEU A 128 -0.83 10.69 16.93
C LEU A 128 -0.93 11.24 15.51
N ALA A 129 0.09 11.96 15.03
CA ALA A 129 0.12 12.46 13.66
C ALA A 129 0.13 11.32 12.63
N ASP A 130 0.90 10.27 12.89
CA ASP A 130 0.95 9.07 12.06
C ASP A 130 -0.41 8.33 12.04
N SER A 131 -1.04 8.15 13.19
CA SER A 131 -2.36 7.52 13.30
C SER A 131 -3.43 8.31 12.53
N ILE A 132 -3.41 9.65 12.62
CA ILE A 132 -4.31 10.52 11.86
C ILE A 132 -4.04 10.39 10.35
N ALA A 133 -2.76 10.42 9.95
CA ALA A 133 -2.38 10.25 8.55
C ALA A 133 -2.83 8.89 7.99
N MET A 134 -2.73 7.83 8.78
CA MET A 134 -3.18 6.48 8.42
C MET A 134 -4.71 6.41 8.29
N LEU A 135 -5.48 7.06 9.18
CA LEU A 135 -6.94 7.15 9.06
C LEU A 135 -7.36 7.89 7.78
N PHE A 136 -6.75 9.04 7.49
CA PHE A 136 -7.01 9.78 6.26
C PHE A 136 -6.57 8.98 5.02
N GLY A 137 -5.43 8.27 5.11
CA GLY A 137 -4.92 7.39 4.07
C GLY A 137 -5.86 6.23 3.76
N ALA A 138 -6.40 5.58 4.79
CA ALA A 138 -7.38 4.49 4.66
C ALA A 138 -8.69 4.97 4.01
N LEU A 139 -9.18 6.15 4.41
CA LEU A 139 -10.35 6.79 3.79
C LEU A 139 -10.10 7.12 2.31
N ALA A 140 -8.94 7.71 1.99
CA ALA A 140 -8.57 8.06 0.62
C ALA A 140 -8.34 6.81 -0.26
N ALA A 141 -7.69 5.77 0.26
CA ALA A 141 -7.45 4.51 -0.45
C ALA A 141 -8.77 3.78 -0.76
N ARG A 142 -9.72 3.80 0.18
CA ARG A 142 -11.07 3.26 -0.03
C ARG A 142 -11.84 4.02 -1.10
N ALA A 143 -11.70 5.35 -1.15
CA ALA A 143 -12.31 6.17 -2.20
C ALA A 143 -11.73 5.85 -3.59
N ARG A 144 -10.47 5.42 -3.69
CA ARG A 144 -9.80 5.12 -4.96
C ARG A 144 -9.88 3.65 -5.40
N SER A 145 -10.38 2.74 -4.56
CA SER A 145 -10.44 1.30 -4.87
C SER A 145 -11.65 0.95 -5.76
N PRO A 146 -11.48 0.63 -7.07
CA PRO A 146 -12.58 0.27 -7.98
C PRO A 146 -13.06 -1.18 -7.79
N ALA A 147 -12.67 -1.84 -6.69
CA ALA A 147 -12.86 -3.26 -6.46
C ALA A 147 -14.35 -3.65 -6.34
N THR A 148 -15.18 -2.78 -5.77
CA THR A 148 -16.63 -3.04 -5.64
C THR A 148 -17.35 -3.03 -6.98
N SER A 149 -16.92 -2.20 -7.92
CA SER A 149 -17.48 -2.16 -9.28
C SER A 149 -17.12 -3.42 -10.10
N ARG A 150 -15.95 -4.02 -9.88
CA ARG A 150 -15.54 -5.26 -10.56
C ARG A 150 -16.17 -6.51 -9.97
N ALA A 151 -16.38 -6.57 -8.66
CA ALA A 151 -17.06 -7.71 -8.04
C ALA A 151 -18.50 -7.87 -8.58
N HIS A 152 -19.23 -6.75 -8.72
CA HIS A 152 -20.59 -6.76 -9.24
C HIS A 152 -20.67 -7.05 -10.74
N ARG A 153 -19.64 -6.69 -11.52
CA ARG A 153 -19.55 -7.06 -12.94
C ARG A 153 -19.11 -8.50 -13.14
N ALA A 154 -18.21 -9.03 -12.31
CA ALA A 154 -17.78 -10.42 -12.37
C ALA A 154 -18.94 -11.40 -12.12
N CYS A 155 -19.84 -11.11 -11.16
CA CYS A 155 -21.04 -11.93 -10.95
C CYS A 155 -22.01 -11.91 -12.14
N ARG A 156 -22.13 -10.79 -12.86
CA ARG A 156 -22.97 -10.69 -14.07
C ARG A 156 -22.39 -11.48 -15.25
N TRP A 157 -21.09 -11.76 -15.26
CA TRP A 157 -20.44 -12.63 -16.24
C TRP A 157 -20.41 -14.11 -15.84
N ALA A 158 -20.61 -14.43 -14.56
CA ALA A 158 -20.53 -15.79 -14.03
C ALA A 158 -21.85 -16.58 -14.05
N GLY A 159 -22.96 -15.99 -14.55
CA GLY A 159 -24.20 -16.73 -14.84
C GLY A 159 -24.82 -17.45 -13.63
N ALA A 160 -24.85 -16.83 -12.45
CA ALA A 160 -25.59 -17.38 -11.31
C ALA A 160 -27.09 -17.08 -11.47
N PRO A 161 -27.98 -18.09 -11.42
CA PRO A 161 -29.42 -17.88 -11.46
C PRO A 161 -29.93 -17.25 -10.16
N ASP A 162 -31.02 -16.49 -10.30
CA ASP A 162 -31.67 -15.65 -9.28
C ASP A 162 -32.10 -16.39 -8.01
#